data_AF-A0A9D5DTN7-F1
#
_entry.id   AF-A0A9D5DTN7-F1
#
_cell.length_a   1.000
_cell.length_b   1.000
_cell.length_c   1.000
_cell.angle_alpha   90.00
_cell.angle_beta   90.00
_cell.angle_gamma   90.00
#
_symmetry.space_group_name_H-M   'P 1'
#
loop_
_entity.id
_entity.type
_entity.pdbx_description
1 polymer ?
#
loop_
_entity_poly.entity_id
_entity_poly.type
_entity_poly.pdbx_seq_one_letter_code
_entity_poly.pdbx_strand_id
1 'polypeptide(L)'
;MPKVHLIERITNVKLLSKERNEWASHCWAINEDVAKKLVGGEIYLHKSQDKPSHFGGIILSYEVMPDNAEKDAGRVIFNFRAGLEFKNVRTAKDGWGMEKKYVW
;
A
#
# COMPACT_ATOMS: atom_id res chain seq x y z
N MET A 1 -5.57 -2.40 -14.47
CA MET A 1 -5.00 -3.07 -13.28
C MET A 1 -5.38 -2.23 -12.08
N PRO A 2 -5.83 -2.86 -10.99
CA PRO A 2 -6.28 -2.13 -9.81
C PRO A 2 -5.08 -1.43 -9.15
N LYS A 3 -5.32 -0.21 -8.65
CA LYS A 3 -4.31 0.62 -8.00
C LYS A 3 -4.81 1.07 -6.64
N VAL A 4 -3.92 1.10 -5.67
CA VAL A 4 -4.17 1.71 -4.37
C VAL A 4 -3.15 2.79 -4.09
N HIS A 5 -3.64 4.00 -3.79
CA HIS A 5 -2.84 5.10 -3.29
C HIS A 5 -3.07 5.23 -1.78
N LEU A 6 -1.99 5.23 -1.01
CA LEU A 6 -2.01 5.26 0.45
C LEU A 6 -1.17 6.42 0.97
N ILE A 7 -1.64 7.09 2.04
CA ILE A 7 -0.87 8.13 2.72
C ILE A 7 0.00 7.51 3.80
N GLU A 8 1.28 7.36 3.53
CA GLU A 8 2.31 6.94 4.47
C GLU A 8 3.01 8.17 5.09
N ARG A 9 2.43 8.71 6.16
CA ARG A 9 2.96 9.90 6.85
C ARG A 9 4.37 9.64 7.40
N ILE A 10 4.58 8.47 8.01
CA ILE A 10 5.87 8.01 8.54
C ILE A 10 6.32 6.84 7.67
N THR A 11 7.52 6.93 7.08
CA THR A 11 8.05 5.85 6.23
C THR A 11 8.23 4.59 7.06
N ASN A 12 7.33 3.61 6.89
CA ASN A 12 7.24 2.41 7.73
C ASN A 12 7.28 1.12 6.90
N VAL A 13 7.85 1.19 5.70
CA VAL A 13 8.10 0.00 4.88
C VAL A 13 9.22 -0.85 5.46
N LYS A 14 9.03 -2.17 5.45
CA LYS A 14 10.01 -3.16 5.91
C LYS A 14 10.57 -3.93 4.73
N LEU A 15 11.89 -4.05 4.63
CA LEU A 15 12.53 -4.88 3.63
C LEU A 15 12.29 -6.37 3.94
N LEU A 16 11.76 -7.12 2.98
CA LEU A 16 11.55 -8.57 3.08
C LEU A 16 12.66 -9.34 2.34
N SER A 17 12.98 -8.90 1.12
CA SER A 17 14.07 -9.47 0.32
C SER A 17 14.76 -8.39 -0.49
N LYS A 18 16.07 -8.21 -0.25
CA LYS A 18 16.89 -7.27 -1.02
C LYS A 18 17.07 -7.72 -2.46
N GLU A 19 17.28 -9.01 -2.69
CA GLU A 19 17.54 -9.59 -4.02
C GLU A 19 16.33 -9.50 -4.94
N ARG A 20 15.13 -9.72 -4.39
CA ARG A 20 13.87 -9.64 -5.14
C ARG A 20 13.22 -8.25 -5.12
N ASN A 21 13.84 -7.31 -4.40
CA ASN A 21 13.32 -5.97 -4.13
C ASN A 21 11.89 -6.01 -3.54
N GLU A 22 11.67 -6.89 -2.57
CA GLU A 22 10.37 -7.12 -1.93
C GLU A 22 10.29 -6.42 -0.58
N TRP A 23 9.16 -5.77 -0.34
CA TRP A 23 8.92 -4.93 0.82
C TRP A 23 7.51 -5.20 1.37
N ALA A 24 7.37 -5.04 2.68
CA ALA A 24 6.08 -4.96 3.35
C ALA A 24 5.72 -3.50 3.61
N SER A 25 4.47 -3.12 3.39
CA SER A 25 3.94 -1.82 3.78
C SER A 25 3.74 -1.72 5.30
N HIS A 26 3.28 -0.56 5.77
CA HIS A 26 2.63 -0.46 7.08
C HIS A 26 1.31 -1.25 7.14
N CYS A 27 0.65 -1.28 8.30
CA CYS A 27 -0.69 -1.85 8.46
C CYS A 27 -1.79 -0.82 8.10
N TRP A 28 -2.75 -1.22 7.28
CA TRP A 28 -3.78 -0.35 6.74
C TRP A 28 -5.17 -0.81 7.14
N ALA A 29 -6.04 0.14 7.50
CA ALA A 29 -7.46 -0.10 7.73
C ALA A 29 -8.18 -0.32 6.37
N ILE A 30 -8.02 -1.52 5.83
CA ILE A 30 -8.57 -1.99 4.55
C ILE A 30 -9.19 -3.36 4.79
N ASN A 31 -10.40 -3.58 4.28
CA ASN A 31 -11.07 -4.87 4.38
C ASN A 31 -10.33 -5.93 3.54
N GLU A 32 -10.26 -7.16 4.04
CA GLU A 32 -9.63 -8.29 3.36
C GLU A 32 -10.17 -8.51 1.92
N ASP A 33 -11.48 -8.38 1.69
CA ASP A 33 -12.07 -8.55 0.35
C ASP A 33 -11.52 -7.54 -0.66
N VAL A 34 -11.20 -6.32 -0.19
CA VAL A 34 -10.58 -5.27 -1.00
C VAL A 34 -9.10 -5.58 -1.21
N ALA A 35 -8.39 -6.01 -0.16
CA ALA A 35 -6.98 -6.39 -0.24
C ALA A 35 -6.75 -7.54 -1.24
N LYS A 36 -7.62 -8.54 -1.21
CA LYS A 36 -7.61 -9.67 -2.16
C LYS A 36 -7.73 -9.22 -3.61
N LYS A 37 -8.60 -8.25 -3.90
CA LYS A 37 -8.75 -7.68 -5.25
C LYS A 37 -7.55 -6.85 -5.72
N LEU A 38 -6.73 -6.36 -4.78
CA LEU A 38 -5.55 -5.55 -5.08
C LEU A 38 -4.30 -6.39 -5.39
N VAL A 39 -4.29 -7.69 -5.08
CA VAL A 39 -3.17 -8.58 -5.42
C VAL A 39 -2.98 -8.64 -6.94
N GLY A 40 -1.73 -8.48 -7.39
CA GLY A 40 -1.36 -8.29 -8.80
C GLY A 40 -1.55 -6.87 -9.32
N GLY A 41 -2.13 -5.97 -8.51
CA GLY A 41 -2.26 -4.54 -8.78
C GLY A 41 -1.06 -3.72 -8.32
N GLU A 42 -1.25 -2.40 -8.31
CA GLU A 42 -0.19 -1.42 -8.01
C GLU A 42 -0.44 -0.75 -6.66
N ILE A 43 0.61 -0.57 -5.87
CA ILE A 43 0.59 0.21 -4.63
C ILE A 43 1.46 1.46 -4.78
N TYR A 44 0.92 2.60 -4.34
CA TYR A 44 1.60 3.89 -4.33
C TYR A 44 1.54 4.51 -2.94
N LEU A 45 2.71 4.82 -2.36
CA LEU A 45 2.83 5.42 -1.04
C LEU A 45 3.17 6.91 -1.15
N HIS A 46 2.30 7.74 -0.58
CA HIS A 46 2.36 9.20 -0.64
C HIS A 46 2.60 9.80 0.74
N LYS A 47 3.29 10.94 0.83
CA LYS A 47 3.38 11.68 2.11
C LYS A 47 2.10 12.46 2.46
N SER A 48 1.35 12.87 1.45
CA SER A 48 0.03 13.50 1.55
C SER A 48 -0.71 13.38 0.22
N GLN A 49 -2.02 13.63 0.20
CA GLN A 49 -2.90 13.46 -0.97
C GLN A 49 -2.46 14.27 -2.20
N ASP A 50 -1.79 15.41 -2.00
CA ASP A 50 -1.35 16.35 -3.03
C ASP A 50 0.10 16.10 -3.52
N LYS A 51 0.81 15.18 -2.88
CA LYS A 51 2.22 14.89 -3.19
C LYS A 51 2.33 13.65 -4.07
N PRO A 52 3.36 13.59 -4.93
CA PRO A 52 3.62 12.39 -5.69
C PRO A 52 4.02 11.24 -4.75
N SER A 53 3.91 10.00 -5.23
CA SER A 53 4.37 8.83 -4.50
C SER A 53 5.87 8.90 -4.26
N HIS A 54 6.31 8.56 -3.06
CA HIS A 54 7.74 8.44 -2.74
C HIS A 54 8.24 7.01 -2.87
N PHE A 55 7.32 6.04 -2.85
CA PHE A 55 7.61 4.61 -2.95
C PHE A 55 6.37 3.87 -3.48
N GLY A 56 6.55 2.63 -3.94
CA GLY A 56 5.47 1.82 -4.49
C GLY A 56 5.98 0.59 -5.23
N GLY A 57 5.05 -0.17 -5.79
CA GLY A 57 5.36 -1.45 -6.43
C GLY A 57 4.15 -2.23 -6.92
N ILE A 58 4.41 -3.47 -7.33
CA ILE A 58 3.37 -4.46 -7.64
C ILE A 58 3.06 -5.27 -6.38
N ILE A 59 1.79 -5.33 -6.00
CA ILE A 59 1.33 -6.11 -4.85
C ILE A 59 1.43 -7.60 -5.18
N LEU A 60 2.22 -8.33 -4.40
CA LEU A 60 2.44 -9.77 -4.54
C LEU A 60 1.47 -10.57 -3.66
N SER A 61 1.26 -10.12 -2.43
CA SER A 61 0.37 -10.74 -1.46
C SER A 61 -0.02 -9.75 -0.37
N TYR A 62 -0.85 -10.20 0.56
CA TYR A 62 -1.19 -9.44 1.76
C TYR A 62 -1.21 -10.35 2.99
N GLU A 63 -1.07 -9.73 4.16
CA GLU A 63 -1.22 -10.35 5.47
C GLU A 63 -2.30 -9.60 6.25
N VAL A 64 -3.14 -10.33 6.98
CA VAL A 64 -4.13 -9.76 7.90
C VAL A 64 -3.58 -9.88 9.31
N MET A 65 -3.54 -8.77 10.02
CA MET A 65 -3.10 -8.73 11.41
C MET A 65 -4.05 -9.58 12.27
N PRO A 66 -3.52 -10.49 13.12
CA PRO A 66 -4.33 -11.39 13.92
C PRO A 66 -5.15 -10.65 14.99
N ASP A 67 -6.18 -11.28 15.51
CA ASP A 67 -7.10 -10.70 16.51
C ASP A 67 -6.40 -10.25 17.80
N ASN A 68 -5.24 -10.83 18.13
CA ASN A 68 -4.43 -10.45 19.28
C ASN A 68 -3.49 -9.26 19.03
N ALA A 69 -3.54 -8.62 17.84
CA ALA A 69 -2.73 -7.45 17.50
C ALA A 69 -3.30 -6.11 18.00
N GLU A 70 -4.14 -6.13 19.04
CA GLU A 70 -4.77 -4.97 19.66
C GLU A 70 -5.42 -4.01 18.64
N LYS A 71 -5.00 -2.74 18.61
CA LYS A 71 -5.54 -1.68 17.74
C LYS A 71 -5.32 -1.92 16.24
N ASP A 72 -4.44 -2.86 15.89
CA ASP A 72 -4.10 -3.19 14.52
C ASP A 72 -4.73 -4.51 14.05
N ALA A 73 -5.47 -5.22 14.92
CA ALA A 73 -6.21 -6.43 14.55
C ALA A 73 -7.12 -6.20 13.32
N GLY A 74 -7.10 -7.15 12.39
CA GLY A 74 -7.87 -7.08 11.13
C GLY A 74 -7.34 -6.10 10.09
N ARG A 75 -6.25 -5.36 10.36
CA ARG A 75 -5.61 -4.49 9.37
C ARG A 75 -4.76 -5.29 8.40
N VAL A 76 -4.54 -4.71 7.23
CA VAL A 76 -3.84 -5.36 6.12
C VAL A 76 -2.44 -4.79 5.95
N ILE A 77 -1.46 -5.68 5.81
CA ILE A 77 -0.11 -5.35 5.34
C ILE A 77 0.00 -5.87 3.90
N PHE A 78 0.47 -5.03 2.97
CA PHE A 78 0.76 -5.47 1.61
C PHE A 78 2.23 -5.83 1.46
N ASN A 79 2.49 -6.98 0.87
CA ASN A 79 3.82 -7.39 0.43
C ASN A 79 3.91 -7.11 -1.07
N PHE A 80 4.90 -6.33 -1.48
CA PHE A 80 5.01 -5.84 -2.85
C PHE A 80 6.44 -5.84 -3.34
N ARG A 81 6.60 -5.99 -4.66
CA ARG A 81 7.89 -5.78 -5.33
C ARG A 81 8.02 -4.33 -5.74
N ALA A 82 8.99 -3.63 -5.16
CA ALA A 82 9.19 -2.21 -5.45
C ALA A 82 9.80 -2.00 -6.84
N GLY A 83 9.52 -0.83 -7.43
CA GLY A 83 10.03 -0.42 -8.73
C GLY A 83 10.17 1.11 -8.84
N LEU A 84 11.08 1.58 -9.69
CA LEU A 84 11.34 3.01 -9.87
C LEU A 84 10.18 3.72 -10.59
N GLU A 85 9.45 2.99 -11.43
CA GLU A 85 8.25 3.44 -12.14
C GLU A 85 7.09 3.80 -11.21
N PHE A 86 7.12 3.35 -9.96
CA PHE A 86 6.09 3.67 -8.95
C PHE A 86 6.46 4.89 -8.10
N LYS A 87 7.63 5.50 -8.33
CA LYS A 87 8.07 6.72 -7.66
C LYS A 87 7.67 7.94 -8.50
N ASN A 88 7.42 9.05 -7.81
CA ASN A 88 7.02 10.34 -8.39
C ASN A 88 5.67 10.33 -9.13
N VAL A 89 4.80 9.34 -8.88
CA VAL A 89 3.49 9.21 -9.53
C VAL A 89 2.45 10.07 -8.79
N ARG A 90 1.70 10.87 -9.54
CA ARG A 90 0.58 11.67 -9.02
C ARG A 90 -0.75 10.99 -9.29
N THR A 91 -1.72 11.24 -8.41
CA THR A 91 -3.12 10.85 -8.62
C THR A 91 -4.02 12.08 -8.56
N ALA A 92 -5.20 12.01 -9.17
CA ALA A 92 -6.19 13.09 -9.10
C ALA A 92 -6.60 13.39 -7.65
N LYS A 93 -6.99 14.64 -7.38
CA LYS A 93 -7.42 15.09 -6.03
C LYS A 93 -8.73 14.44 -5.59
N ASP A 94 -9.57 14.03 -6.53
CA ASP A 94 -10.86 13.43 -6.22
C ASP A 94 -10.72 11.93 -5.90
N GLY A 95 -11.64 11.40 -5.10
CA GLY A 95 -11.71 9.97 -4.77
C GLY A 95 -10.85 9.50 -3.59
N TRP A 96 -10.21 10.42 -2.86
CA TRP A 96 -9.58 10.07 -1.58
C TRP A 96 -10.62 9.87 -0.47
N GLY A 97 -10.55 8.73 0.20
CA GLY A 97 -11.25 8.44 1.46
C GLY A 97 -10.25 8.43 2.61
N MET A 98 -10.11 9.56 3.29
CA MET A 98 -9.09 9.76 4.34
C MET A 98 -7.67 9.46 3.80
N GLU A 99 -7.06 8.36 4.24
CA GLU A 99 -5.67 8.02 3.93
C GLU A 99 -5.51 7.09 2.73
N LYS A 100 -6.60 6.79 2.00
CA LYS A 100 -6.58 5.81 0.93
C LYS A 100 -7.45 6.21 -0.26
N LYS A 101 -7.05 5.76 -1.44
CA LYS A 101 -7.79 5.89 -2.69
C LYS A 101 -7.60 4.62 -3.52
N TYR A 102 -8.69 4.13 -4.09
CA TYR A 102 -8.70 2.99 -4.99
C TYR A 102 -9.00 3.44 -6.41
N VAL A 103 -8.33 2.82 -7.39
CA VAL A 103 -8.60 2.98 -8.81
C VAL A 103 -8.73 1.57 -9.37
N TRP A 104 -9.92 1.19 -9.84
CA TRP A 104 -10.21 -0.16 -10.32
C TRP A 104 -9.97 -0.30 -11.82
#